data_AF-A0A9P4GZM4-F1
#
_entry.id   AF-A0A9P4GZM4-F1
#
_cell.length_a   1.000
_cell.length_b   1.000
_cell.length_c   1.000
_cell.angle_alpha   90.00
_cell.angle_beta   90.00
_cell.angle_gamma   90.00
#
_symmetry.space_group_name_H-M   'P 1'
#
loop_
_entity.id
_entity.type
_entity.pdbx_description
1 polymer ?
#
loop_
_entity_poly.entity_id
_entity_poly.type
_entity_poly.pdbx_seq_one_letter_code
_entity_poly.pdbx_strand_id
1 'polypeptide(L)'
;MQLFSNTFPRIVVNGEAGKKDRSATRQTNNANCKQGIENPTVADIRCYSSTNANVITVPAGATIHYISTQQINHPGPTQYYLAKVPSGADVKNWDGSGAVWFKISTTKPSVDAQKQMTWPGQTNKAQFYLSCTQVRITTGGNGAPGPLVAFPGAYKSTDPGILVDLGKFVNKPDDY
;
A
#
# COMPACT_ATOMS: atom_id res chain seq x y z
N MET A 1 -14.30 2.55 -22.86
CA MET A 1 -14.29 2.89 -21.42
C MET A 1 -12.92 2.52 -20.88
N GLN A 2 -12.02 3.50 -20.75
CA GLN A 2 -10.63 3.26 -20.36
C GLN A 2 -10.55 3.35 -18.83
N LEU A 3 -10.37 2.21 -18.17
CA LEU A 3 -10.17 2.16 -16.72
C LEU A 3 -8.80 2.79 -16.43
N PHE A 4 -8.78 4.01 -15.88
CA PHE A 4 -7.55 4.64 -15.39
C PHE A 4 -6.95 3.74 -14.32
N SER A 5 -5.71 3.34 -14.53
CA SER A 5 -5.11 2.22 -13.83
C SER A 5 -3.72 2.63 -13.33
N ASN A 6 -3.60 2.75 -12.01
CA ASN A 6 -2.51 3.47 -11.34
C ASN A 6 -1.34 2.53 -11.00
N THR A 7 -0.11 2.99 -11.23
CA THR A 7 1.08 2.37 -10.64
C THR A 7 1.77 3.41 -9.76
N PHE A 8 2.44 2.97 -8.69
CA PHE A 8 3.15 3.83 -7.74
C PHE A 8 4.66 3.61 -7.83
N PRO A 9 5.33 4.03 -8.92
CA PRO A 9 6.70 3.64 -9.21
C PRO A 9 7.76 4.44 -8.46
N ARG A 10 7.39 5.54 -7.79
CA ARG A 10 8.37 6.50 -7.27
C ARG A 10 8.01 6.97 -5.87
N ILE A 11 8.88 6.65 -4.93
CA ILE A 11 8.82 7.17 -3.57
C ILE A 11 9.31 8.62 -3.50
N VAL A 12 8.73 9.37 -2.58
CA VAL A 12 9.14 10.71 -2.16
C VAL A 12 9.46 10.66 -0.68
N VAL A 13 10.61 11.21 -0.28
CA VAL A 13 11.09 11.23 1.10
C VAL A 13 11.34 12.68 1.50
N ASN A 14 10.66 13.18 2.54
CA ASN A 14 10.76 14.58 2.97
C ASN A 14 10.56 15.60 1.83
N GLY A 15 9.63 15.31 0.92
CA GLY A 15 9.35 16.15 -0.25
C GLY A 15 10.31 15.93 -1.44
N GLU A 16 11.39 15.18 -1.27
CA GLU A 16 12.34 14.89 -2.35
C GLU A 16 11.96 13.61 -3.08
N ALA A 17 11.59 13.74 -4.35
CA ALA A 17 11.23 12.61 -5.19
C ALA A 17 12.47 11.83 -5.65
N GLY A 18 12.37 10.50 -5.68
CA GLY A 18 13.40 9.68 -6.31
C GLY A 18 13.65 10.08 -7.76
N LYS A 19 14.93 10.07 -8.18
CA LYS A 19 15.35 10.60 -9.50
C LYS A 19 14.68 9.91 -10.70
N LYS A 20 14.29 8.65 -10.56
CA LYS A 20 13.66 7.85 -11.63
C LYS A 20 12.62 6.91 -11.05
N ASP A 21 11.57 6.67 -11.82
CA ASP A 21 10.61 5.60 -11.61
C ASP A 21 11.33 4.25 -11.47
N ARG A 22 10.88 3.47 -10.48
CA ARG A 22 11.36 2.11 -10.21
C ARG A 22 12.85 2.03 -9.86
N SER A 23 13.46 3.15 -9.47
CA SER A 23 14.84 3.17 -8.98
C SER A 23 14.98 2.38 -7.67
N ALA A 24 14.10 2.63 -6.71
CA ALA A 24 14.05 1.95 -5.41
C ALA A 24 12.74 1.19 -5.16
N THR A 25 11.71 1.49 -5.95
CA THR A 25 10.44 0.79 -5.93
C THR A 25 10.49 -0.38 -6.90
N ARG A 26 10.16 -1.57 -6.44
CA ARG A 26 10.11 -2.79 -7.25
C ARG A 26 9.12 -2.62 -8.41
N GLN A 27 9.46 -3.13 -9.59
CA GLN A 27 8.52 -3.14 -10.70
C GLN A 27 7.37 -4.09 -10.37
N THR A 28 6.15 -3.65 -10.66
CA THR A 28 4.95 -4.44 -10.43
C THR A 28 4.54 -5.26 -11.66
N ASN A 29 3.84 -6.38 -11.47
CA ASN A 29 3.32 -7.23 -12.53
C ASN A 29 2.32 -6.47 -13.42
N ASN A 30 1.60 -5.50 -12.85
CA ASN A 30 0.73 -4.60 -13.60
C ASN A 30 1.45 -3.44 -14.31
N ALA A 31 2.78 -3.46 -14.43
CA ALA A 31 3.54 -2.40 -15.08
C ALA A 31 3.00 -2.04 -16.47
N ASN A 32 2.46 -3.00 -17.21
CA ASN A 32 1.93 -2.82 -18.57
C ASN A 32 0.39 -2.88 -18.63
N CYS A 33 -0.22 -3.91 -18.03
CA CYS A 33 -1.68 -4.09 -18.07
C CYS A 33 -2.44 -3.17 -17.11
N LYS A 34 -1.72 -2.60 -16.13
CA LYS A 34 -2.22 -1.67 -15.10
C LYS A 34 -3.33 -2.21 -14.19
N GLN A 35 -3.74 -3.48 -14.31
CA GLN A 35 -4.81 -4.03 -13.48
C GLN A 35 -4.45 -4.02 -11.98
N GLY A 36 -5.45 -3.77 -11.14
CA GLY A 36 -5.34 -3.99 -9.70
C GLY A 36 -5.52 -5.48 -9.38
N ILE A 37 -5.06 -5.89 -8.21
CA ILE A 37 -5.41 -7.21 -7.66
C ILE A 37 -6.85 -7.11 -7.13
N GLU A 38 -7.68 -8.12 -7.40
CA GLU A 38 -9.06 -8.18 -6.89
C GLU A 38 -9.23 -9.24 -5.79
N ASN A 39 -8.36 -10.26 -5.76
CA ASN A 39 -8.36 -11.29 -4.74
C ASN A 39 -7.25 -11.03 -3.69
N PRO A 40 -7.59 -10.65 -2.44
CA PRO A 40 -6.57 -10.34 -1.42
C PRO A 40 -5.84 -11.57 -0.88
N THR A 41 -6.21 -12.79 -1.28
CA THR A 41 -5.61 -14.03 -0.76
C THR A 41 -4.45 -14.57 -1.61
N VAL A 42 -4.13 -13.93 -2.75
CA VAL A 42 -3.02 -14.37 -3.62
C VAL A 42 -1.68 -13.76 -3.20
N ALA A 43 -0.57 -14.42 -3.54
CA ALA A 43 0.78 -13.96 -3.20
C ALA A 43 1.09 -12.53 -3.68
N ASP A 44 0.49 -12.14 -4.81
CA ASP A 44 0.65 -10.80 -5.39
C ASP A 44 0.22 -9.67 -4.46
N ILE A 45 -0.66 -9.90 -3.47
CA ILE A 45 -1.11 -8.88 -2.51
C ILE A 45 0.01 -8.30 -1.65
N ARG A 46 1.19 -8.94 -1.62
CA ARG A 46 2.32 -8.48 -0.81
C ARG A 46 3.08 -7.32 -1.44
N CYS A 47 3.55 -7.48 -2.66
CA CYS A 47 4.36 -6.48 -3.36
C CYS A 47 4.02 -6.38 -4.86
N TYR A 48 3.14 -7.24 -5.35
CA TYR A 48 2.73 -7.37 -6.73
C TYR A 48 3.89 -7.29 -7.74
N SER A 49 5.04 -7.90 -7.42
CA SER A 49 6.32 -7.52 -8.03
C SER A 49 6.85 -8.55 -9.04
N SER A 50 7.46 -8.03 -10.12
CA SER A 50 8.18 -8.80 -11.15
C SER A 50 9.70 -8.68 -11.06
N THR A 51 10.24 -7.60 -10.48
CA THR A 51 11.69 -7.38 -10.39
C THR A 51 12.11 -6.66 -9.11
N ASN A 52 13.37 -6.89 -8.74
CA ASN A 52 14.03 -6.21 -7.64
C ASN A 52 14.37 -4.74 -7.98
N ALA A 53 14.74 -3.95 -6.97
CA ALA A 53 15.11 -2.54 -7.11
C ALA A 53 16.36 -2.18 -6.29
N ASN A 54 16.83 -0.94 -6.39
CA ASN A 54 17.89 -0.46 -5.50
C ASN A 54 17.34 -0.20 -4.09
N VAL A 55 18.26 -0.02 -3.14
CA VAL A 55 17.93 0.35 -1.76
C VAL A 55 18.23 1.83 -1.58
N ILE A 56 17.31 2.58 -0.99
CA ILE A 56 17.53 3.99 -0.61
C ILE A 56 17.60 4.13 0.90
N THR A 57 18.28 5.17 1.37
CA THR A 57 18.35 5.49 2.80
C THR A 57 17.18 6.40 3.17
N VAL A 58 16.51 6.09 4.28
CA VAL A 58 15.40 6.89 4.82
C VAL A 58 15.62 7.04 6.34
N PRO A 59 15.78 8.26 6.88
CA PRO A 59 15.89 8.43 8.32
C PRO A 59 14.55 8.12 9.01
N ALA A 60 14.58 7.52 10.19
CA ALA A 60 13.38 7.35 11.00
C ALA A 60 12.76 8.73 11.31
N GLY A 61 11.43 8.81 11.26
CA GLY A 61 10.69 10.07 11.38
C GLY A 61 10.52 10.85 10.07
N ALA A 62 11.11 10.39 8.96
CA ALA A 62 10.87 10.99 7.65
C ALA A 62 9.40 10.85 7.22
N THR A 63 8.93 11.85 6.47
CA THR A 63 7.66 11.76 5.76
C THR A 63 7.87 11.04 4.43
N ILE A 64 6.95 10.13 4.10
CA ILE A 64 6.98 9.39 2.83
C ILE A 64 5.63 9.45 2.12
N HIS A 65 5.67 9.51 0.79
CA HIS A 65 4.52 9.24 -0.07
C HIS A 65 5.00 8.71 -1.42
N TYR A 66 4.07 8.40 -2.32
CA TYR A 66 4.38 7.93 -3.67
C TYR A 66 3.77 8.84 -4.72
N ILE A 67 4.51 9.02 -5.81
CA ILE A 67 3.99 9.59 -7.04
C ILE A 67 3.34 8.46 -7.84
N SER A 68 2.07 8.65 -8.22
CA SER A 68 1.35 7.77 -9.14
C SER A 68 1.64 8.17 -10.58
N THR A 69 1.63 7.20 -11.50
CA THR A 69 1.74 7.48 -12.95
C THR A 69 0.51 8.19 -13.52
N GLN A 70 -0.62 8.13 -12.83
CA GLN A 70 -1.89 8.74 -13.23
C GLN A 70 -2.63 9.29 -12.01
N GLN A 71 -3.59 10.19 -12.23
CA GLN A 71 -4.43 10.70 -11.15
C GLN A 71 -5.25 9.55 -10.54
N ILE A 72 -5.23 9.46 -9.20
CA ILE A 72 -6.01 8.48 -8.46
C ILE A 72 -7.46 8.94 -8.43
N ASN A 73 -8.33 8.23 -9.15
CA ASN A 73 -9.74 8.56 -9.29
C ASN A 73 -10.66 7.45 -8.70
N HIS A 74 -10.06 6.43 -8.07
CA HIS A 74 -10.77 5.36 -7.38
C HIS A 74 -10.81 5.65 -5.88
N PRO A 75 -11.97 5.51 -5.22
CA PRO A 75 -12.14 5.76 -3.81
C PRO A 75 -11.61 4.58 -3.01
N GLY A 76 -10.94 4.91 -1.93
CA GLY A 76 -10.55 3.92 -0.94
C GLY A 76 -9.44 4.42 -0.07
N PRO A 77 -9.09 3.63 0.95
CA PRO A 77 -7.97 3.95 1.81
C PRO A 77 -6.64 3.78 1.07
N THR A 78 -5.74 4.74 1.27
CA THR A 78 -4.31 4.55 1.04
C THR A 78 -3.72 4.03 2.34
N GLN A 79 -3.10 2.85 2.29
CA GLN A 79 -2.48 2.21 3.44
C GLN A 79 -0.99 2.03 3.23
N TYR A 80 -0.20 2.24 4.29
CA TYR A 80 1.25 2.06 4.29
C TYR A 80 1.65 1.06 5.36
N TYR A 81 2.52 0.13 4.98
CA TYR A 81 3.09 -0.89 5.85
C TYR A 81 4.61 -0.89 5.76
N LEU A 82 5.26 -1.33 6.82
CA LEU A 82 6.69 -1.64 6.84
C LEU A 82 6.90 -3.08 7.29
N ALA A 83 7.96 -3.71 6.78
CA ALA A 83 8.43 -5.01 7.23
C ALA A 83 9.95 -4.97 7.42
N LYS A 84 10.40 -5.41 8.59
CA LYS A 84 11.84 -5.41 8.92
C LYS A 84 12.49 -6.67 8.38
N VAL A 85 13.49 -6.49 7.52
CA VAL A 85 14.35 -7.59 7.04
C VAL A 85 15.00 -8.29 8.24
N PRO A 86 15.00 -9.63 8.31
CA PRO A 86 15.67 -10.38 9.37
C PRO A 86 17.15 -9.99 9.52
N SER A 87 17.67 -10.08 10.74
CA SER A 87 19.10 -9.82 10.97
C SER A 87 19.97 -10.74 10.13
N GLY A 88 20.99 -10.19 9.46
CA GLY A 88 21.89 -10.95 8.57
C GLY A 88 21.34 -11.26 7.18
N ALA A 89 20.06 -10.96 6.89
CA ALA A 89 19.49 -11.12 5.55
C ALA A 89 19.66 -9.86 4.69
N ASP A 90 19.69 -10.04 3.37
CA ASP A 90 19.66 -8.96 2.40
C ASP A 90 18.21 -8.72 1.93
N VAL A 91 17.76 -7.46 1.93
CA VAL A 91 16.46 -7.04 1.40
C VAL A 91 16.25 -7.45 -0.06
N LYS A 92 17.34 -7.58 -0.83
CA LYS A 92 17.28 -8.03 -2.22
C LYS A 92 16.87 -9.50 -2.34
N ASN A 93 17.18 -10.34 -1.35
CA ASN A 93 16.86 -11.78 -1.38
C ASN A 93 15.69 -12.13 -0.46
N TRP A 94 15.07 -11.13 0.17
CA TRP A 94 13.96 -11.31 1.08
C TRP A 94 12.65 -10.84 0.45
N ASP A 95 11.69 -11.75 0.45
CA ASP A 95 10.39 -11.56 -0.19
C ASP A 95 9.32 -10.99 0.77
N GLY A 96 9.63 -10.83 2.06
CA GLY A 96 8.71 -10.34 3.07
C GLY A 96 7.60 -11.33 3.46
N SER A 97 7.80 -12.63 3.26
CA SER A 97 6.86 -13.66 3.71
C SER A 97 6.78 -13.77 5.23
N GLY A 98 5.64 -14.25 5.74
CA GLY A 98 5.37 -14.39 7.17
C GLY A 98 4.71 -13.16 7.81
N ALA A 99 4.42 -13.26 9.10
CA ALA A 99 3.81 -12.19 9.88
C ALA A 99 4.85 -11.15 10.29
N VAL A 100 5.26 -10.29 9.35
CA VAL A 100 6.37 -9.34 9.51
C VAL A 100 5.98 -7.90 9.19
N TRP A 101 4.75 -7.67 8.72
CA TRP A 101 4.27 -6.36 8.30
C TRP A 101 3.51 -5.68 9.43
N PHE A 102 3.79 -4.40 9.67
CA PHE A 102 2.99 -3.54 10.54
C PHE A 102 2.54 -2.30 9.79
N LYS A 103 1.32 -1.83 10.08
CA LYS A 103 0.75 -0.63 9.47
C LYS A 103 1.37 0.61 10.10
N ILE A 104 1.80 1.56 9.27
CA ILE A 104 2.33 2.86 9.74
C ILE A 104 1.37 4.01 9.45
N SER A 105 0.46 3.86 8.48
CA SER A 105 -0.54 4.88 8.16
C SER A 105 -1.69 4.29 7.34
N THR A 106 -2.89 4.85 7.52
CA THR A 106 -4.05 4.62 6.67
C THR A 106 -4.83 5.93 6.55
N THR A 107 -5.29 6.25 5.35
CA THR A 107 -6.34 7.27 5.20
C THR A 107 -7.68 6.69 5.67
N LYS A 108 -8.55 7.58 6.13
CA LYS A 108 -9.93 7.29 6.53
C LYS A 108 -10.86 8.17 5.67
N PRO A 109 -12.11 7.75 5.42
CA PRO A 109 -13.05 8.62 4.72
C PRO A 109 -13.55 9.71 5.66
N SER A 110 -14.14 10.76 5.08
CA SER A 110 -15.05 11.64 5.81
C SER A 110 -16.48 11.10 5.73
N VAL A 111 -17.27 11.36 6.77
CA VAL A 111 -18.71 11.12 6.77
C VAL A 111 -19.40 12.44 7.07
N ASP A 112 -20.28 12.90 6.18
CA ASP A 112 -21.01 14.14 6.35
C ASP A 112 -22.24 13.99 7.27
N ALA A 113 -22.95 15.11 7.50
CA ALA A 113 -24.14 15.13 8.35
C ALA A 113 -25.30 14.28 7.80
N GLN A 114 -25.28 13.97 6.49
CA GLN A 114 -26.24 13.12 5.79
C GLN A 114 -25.81 11.65 5.77
N LYS A 115 -24.79 11.28 6.56
CA LYS A 115 -24.19 9.94 6.63
C LYS A 115 -23.62 9.48 5.30
N GLN A 116 -23.30 10.39 4.38
CA GLN A 116 -22.61 10.04 3.14
C GLN A 116 -21.13 9.91 3.41
N MET A 117 -20.58 8.76 3.05
CA MET A 117 -19.15 8.50 3.10
C MET A 117 -18.50 9.06 1.84
N THR A 118 -17.58 10.02 2.01
CA THR A 118 -16.76 10.52 0.92
C THR A 118 -15.35 9.97 1.06
N TRP A 119 -15.02 9.08 0.14
CA TRP A 119 -13.65 8.86 -0.29
C TRP A 119 -13.45 9.68 -1.58
N PRO A 120 -12.26 10.22 -1.89
CA PRO A 120 -12.02 10.77 -3.22
C PRO A 120 -12.12 9.66 -4.29
N GLY A 121 -13.28 9.50 -4.98
CA GLY A 121 -13.45 8.59 -6.14
C GLY A 121 -14.76 7.75 -6.20
N GLN A 122 -14.95 6.95 -7.27
CA GLN A 122 -16.16 6.16 -7.67
C GLN A 122 -16.32 4.68 -7.19
N THR A 123 -17.58 4.23 -7.07
CA THR A 123 -18.09 3.03 -6.34
C THR A 123 -17.95 1.65 -7.01
N ASN A 124 -17.89 0.57 -6.21
CA ASN A 124 -18.21 -0.86 -6.51
C ASN A 124 -17.15 -1.81 -7.12
N LYS A 125 -16.05 -2.00 -6.41
CA LYS A 125 -15.27 -3.25 -6.18
C LYS A 125 -13.92 -2.87 -5.56
N ALA A 126 -13.40 -3.66 -4.62
CA ALA A 126 -12.05 -3.43 -4.10
C ALA A 126 -11.01 -3.73 -5.19
N GLN A 127 -10.14 -2.76 -5.49
CA GLN A 127 -8.99 -2.93 -6.36
C GLN A 127 -7.74 -2.55 -5.58
N PHE A 128 -6.82 -3.50 -5.42
CA PHE A 128 -5.56 -3.26 -4.73
C PHE A 128 -4.48 -2.85 -5.73
N TYR A 129 -4.04 -1.60 -5.64
CA TYR A 129 -2.90 -1.06 -6.38
C TYR A 129 -1.73 -0.90 -5.42
N LEU A 130 -0.67 -1.68 -5.64
CA LEU A 130 0.41 -1.84 -4.68
C LEU A 130 1.76 -1.46 -5.28
N SER A 131 2.73 -1.18 -4.42
CA SER A 131 4.15 -1.21 -4.75
C SER A 131 4.97 -1.43 -3.48
N CYS A 132 6.19 -1.95 -3.62
CA CYS A 132 7.14 -2.12 -2.52
C CYS A 132 8.43 -1.36 -2.82
N THR A 133 8.88 -0.54 -1.89
CA THR A 133 10.18 0.16 -1.96
C THR A 133 11.15 -0.44 -0.98
N GLN A 134 12.41 -0.62 -1.40
CA GLN A 134 13.46 -1.12 -0.53
C GLN A 134 14.16 0.05 0.16
N VAL A 135 14.09 0.08 1.48
CA VAL A 135 14.63 1.17 2.28
C VAL A 135 15.59 0.65 3.34
N ARG A 136 16.67 1.39 3.57
CA ARG A 136 17.52 1.27 4.75
C ARG A 136 17.12 2.38 5.71
N ILE A 137 16.44 2.01 6.80
CA ILE A 137 16.09 2.97 7.84
C ILE A 137 17.34 3.31 8.65
N THR A 138 17.67 4.60 8.76
CA THR A 138 18.74 5.12 9.62
C THR A 138 18.16 5.85 10.82
N THR A 139 19.00 6.15 11.83
CA THR A 139 18.62 6.93 13.03
C THR A 139 17.37 6.39 13.75
N GLY A 140 17.16 5.08 13.70
CA GLY A 140 16.03 4.42 14.36
C GLY A 140 16.19 4.33 15.88
N GLY A 141 15.09 3.97 16.55
CA GLY A 141 15.06 3.67 17.98
C GLY A 141 14.85 2.17 18.26
N ASN A 142 14.55 1.86 19.52
CA ASN A 142 14.31 0.48 20.01
C ASN A 142 12.81 0.10 20.04
N GLY A 143 11.99 0.76 19.21
CA GLY A 143 10.56 0.45 19.14
C GLY A 143 10.33 -0.99 18.67
N ALA A 144 9.29 -1.63 19.19
CA ALA A 144 8.82 -2.95 18.77
C ALA A 144 7.47 -2.80 18.04
N PRO A 145 7.46 -2.69 16.71
CA PRO A 145 6.22 -2.46 15.96
C PRO A 145 5.28 -3.65 16.04
N GLY A 146 3.98 -3.38 16.17
CA GLY A 146 2.93 -4.39 16.18
C GLY A 146 1.53 -3.77 16.15
N PRO A 147 0.48 -4.57 15.92
CA PRO A 147 0.53 -6.01 15.62
C PRO A 147 1.18 -6.31 14.26
N LEU A 148 1.78 -7.50 14.14
CA LEU A 148 2.36 -7.98 12.89
C LEU A 148 1.35 -8.85 12.13
N VAL A 149 1.31 -8.67 10.81
CA VAL A 149 0.45 -9.41 9.89
C VAL A 149 1.24 -9.94 8.69
N ALA A 150 0.66 -10.90 7.99
CA ALA A 150 1.24 -11.51 6.79
C ALA A 150 0.47 -11.09 5.53
N PHE A 151 1.17 -11.00 4.40
CA PHE A 151 0.54 -10.83 3.09
C PHE A 151 0.93 -12.02 2.18
N PRO A 152 0.00 -12.86 1.71
CA PRO A 152 -1.42 -12.88 2.09
C PRO A 152 -1.64 -13.31 3.55
N GLY A 153 -2.84 -13.03 4.08
CA GLY A 153 -3.27 -13.43 5.43
C GLY A 153 -3.91 -12.30 6.25
N ALA A 154 -3.46 -11.05 6.08
CA ALA A 154 -3.98 -9.89 6.79
C ALA A 154 -5.38 -9.48 6.33
N TYR A 155 -5.74 -9.83 5.09
CA TYR A 155 -7.00 -9.46 4.45
C TYR A 155 -7.78 -10.70 4.07
N LYS A 156 -9.09 -10.65 4.25
CA LYS A 156 -10.06 -11.62 3.75
C LYS A 156 -10.98 -10.93 2.76
N SER A 157 -11.39 -11.65 1.73
CA SER A 157 -12.36 -11.13 0.75
C SER A 157 -13.70 -10.74 1.38
N THR A 158 -13.98 -11.19 2.60
CA THR A 158 -15.19 -10.90 3.39
C THR A 158 -14.99 -9.82 4.44
N ASP A 159 -13.80 -9.18 4.52
CA ASP A 159 -13.61 -8.09 5.48
C ASP A 159 -14.57 -6.93 5.12
N PRO A 160 -15.20 -6.28 6.09
CA PRO A 160 -16.22 -5.24 5.84
C PRO A 160 -15.66 -4.00 5.13
N GLY A 161 -14.34 -3.78 5.15
CA GLY A 161 -13.66 -2.74 4.37
C GLY A 161 -13.27 -3.17 2.94
N ILE A 162 -13.45 -4.45 2.59
CA ILE A 162 -13.11 -5.02 1.26
C ILE A 162 -14.40 -5.43 0.53
N LEU A 163 -15.29 -6.16 1.20
CA LEU A 163 -16.63 -6.47 0.70
C LEU A 163 -17.60 -5.42 1.19
N VAL A 164 -17.68 -4.32 0.43
CA VAL A 164 -18.45 -3.15 0.83
C VAL A 164 -19.23 -2.56 -0.34
N ASP A 165 -20.48 -2.19 -0.09
CA ASP A 165 -21.30 -1.42 -1.02
C ASP A 165 -21.16 0.06 -0.65
N LEU A 166 -20.37 0.81 -1.42
CA LEU A 166 -20.11 2.21 -1.07
C LEU A 166 -21.37 3.10 -1.21
N GLY A 167 -22.44 2.61 -1.84
CA GLY A 167 -23.71 3.32 -2.00
C GLY A 167 -24.73 3.09 -0.87
N LYS A 168 -24.46 2.21 0.10
CA LYS A 168 -25.42 1.81 1.15
C LYS A 168 -24.90 1.90 2.57
N PHE A 169 -23.87 2.71 2.82
CA PHE A 169 -23.32 2.85 4.17
C PHE A 169 -24.34 3.38 5.18
N VAL A 170 -24.60 2.59 6.22
CA VAL A 170 -25.53 2.96 7.32
C VAL A 170 -24.77 3.48 8.56
N ASN A 171 -23.51 3.06 8.77
CA ASN A 171 -22.68 3.37 9.95
C ASN A 171 -21.25 3.81 9.57
N LYS A 172 -20.53 4.44 10.51
CA LYS A 172 -19.17 4.99 10.30
C LYS A 172 -18.11 3.87 10.26
N PRO A 173 -16.97 4.08 9.56
CA PRO A 173 -15.92 3.07 9.46
C PRO A 173 -15.18 2.77 10.76
N ASP A 174 -15.24 3.65 11.76
CA ASP A 174 -14.64 3.40 13.06
C ASP A 174 -15.35 2.27 13.85
N ASP A 175 -16.49 1.79 13.33
CA ASP A 175 -17.27 0.67 13.87
C ASP A 175 -16.91 -0.69 13.22
N TYR A 176 -15.93 -0.75 12.30
CA TYR A 176 -15.48 -1.96 11.58
C TYR A 176 -14.02 -2.35 11.82
#